data_AF-A0A0G9FES4-F1
#
_entry.id   AF-A0A0G9FES4-F1
#
_cell.length_a   1.000
_cell.length_b   1.000
_cell.length_c   1.000
_cell.angle_alpha   90.00
_cell.angle_beta   90.00
_cell.angle_gamma   90.00
#
_symmetry.space_group_name_H-M   'P 1'
#
loop_
_entity.id
_entity.type
_entity.pdbx_description
1 polymer ?
#
loop_
_entity_poly.entity_id
_entity_poly.type
_entity_poly.pdbx_seq_one_letter_code
_entity_poly.pdbx_strand_id
1 'polypeptide(L)' 'MMRQLTIIFWSVLFGEVIGYIGGALEQLDYNFGEIGIVAAIFALVVVNSITYITNHSQPAKGSDNK' A
#
# COMPACT_ATOMS: atom_id res chain seq x y z
N MET A 1 -9.28 12.25 0.99
CA MET A 1 -9.79 11.34 -0.06
C MET A 1 -8.84 11.19 -1.24
N MET A 2 -8.35 12.28 -1.86
CA MET A 2 -7.46 12.19 -3.03
C MET A 2 -6.23 11.28 -2.82
N ARG A 3 -5.58 11.38 -1.64
CA ARG A 3 -4.42 10.55 -1.28
C ARG A 3 -4.67 9.04 -1.38
N GLN A 4 -5.83 8.58 -0.91
CA GLN A 4 -6.15 7.14 -0.88
C GLN A 4 -6.41 6.60 -2.28
N LEU A 5 -7.03 7.40 -3.16
CA LEU A 5 -7.21 7.06 -4.57
C LEU A 5 -5.86 6.95 -5.29
N THR A 6 -4.94 7.88 -5.03
CA THR A 6 -3.57 7.82 -5.57
C THR A 6 -2.84 6.56 -5.09
N ILE A 7 -2.96 6.21 -3.81
CA ILE A 7 -2.36 4.98 -3.25
C ILE A 7 -2.91 3.75 -3.98
N ILE A 8 -4.23 3.63 -4.10
CA ILE A 8 -4.86 2.49 -4.78
C ILE A 8 -4.39 2.41 -6.24
N PHE A 9 -4.48 3.51 -6.99
CA PHE A 9 -4.12 3.54 -8.40
C PHE A 9 -2.67 3.07 -8.65
N TRP A 10 -1.72 3.64 -7.91
CA TRP A 10 -0.30 3.26 -8.08
C TRP A 10 0.00 1.87 -7.53
N SER A 11 -0.63 1.46 -6.43
CA SER A 11 -0.41 0.13 -5.85
C SER A 11 -0.85 -0.99 -6.78
N VAL A 12 -1.98 -0.83 -7.48
CA VAL A 12 -2.44 -1.81 -8.47
C VAL A 12 -1.45 -1.87 -9.64
N LEU A 13 -1.10 -0.72 -10.23
CA LEU A 13 -0.18 -0.69 -11.38
C LEU A 13 1.19 -1.30 -11.05
N PHE A 14 1.80 -0.93 -9.92
CA PHE A 14 3.08 -1.51 -9.52
C PHE A 14 2.95 -2.97 -9.06
N GLY A 15 1.83 -3.32 -8.41
CA GLY A 15 1.52 -4.69 -8.00
C GLY A 15 1.46 -5.65 -9.18
N GLU A 16 0.80 -5.25 -10.27
CA GLU A 16 0.76 -6.03 -11.52
C GLU A 16 2.16 -6.24 -12.11
N VAL A 17 2.99 -5.19 -12.14
CA VAL A 17 4.37 -5.30 -12.65
C VAL A 17 5.19 -6.29 -11.81
N ILE A 18 5.11 -6.20 -10.48
CA ILE A 18 5.82 -7.10 -9.57
C ILE A 18 5.29 -8.53 -9.69
N GLY A 19 3.96 -8.68 -9.71
CA GLY A 19 3.31 -9.98 -9.85
C GLY A 19 3.65 -10.67 -11.17
N TYR A 20 3.78 -9.91 -12.26
CA TYR A 20 4.11 -10.46 -13.57
C TYR A 20 5.55 -10.99 -13.58
N ILE A 21 6.48 -10.21 -13.01
CA ILE A 21 7.87 -10.63 -12.85
C ILE A 21 7.96 -11.86 -11.94
N GLY A 22 7.30 -11.82 -10.78
CA GLY A 22 7.29 -12.93 -9.81
C GLY A 22 6.70 -14.22 -10.39
N GLY A 23 5.53 -14.12 -11.03
CA GLY A 23 4.87 -15.27 -11.68
C GLY A 23 5.72 -15.88 -12.79
N ALA A 24 6.40 -15.06 -13.60
CA ALA A 24 7.32 -15.53 -14.62
C ALA A 24 8.55 -16.25 -14.05
N LEU A 25 9.08 -15.78 -12.91
CA LEU A 25 10.24 -16.38 -12.24
C LEU A 25 9.90 -17.69 -11.53
N GLU A 26 8.73 -17.77 -10.91
CA GLU A 26 8.30 -18.93 -10.11
C GLU A 26 7.42 -19.91 -10.89
N GLN A 27 7.17 -19.65 -12.19
CA GLN A 27 6.27 -20.43 -13.05
C GLN A 27 4.86 -20.59 -12.44
N LEU A 28 4.39 -19.55 -11.75
CA LEU A 28 3.07 -19.52 -11.14
C LEU A 28 2.03 -18.98 -12.11
N ASP A 29 0.79 -19.46 -11.97
CA ASP A 29 -0.34 -18.95 -12.73
C ASP A 29 -0.59 -17.48 -12.36
N TYR A 30 -0.62 -16.63 -13.39
CA TYR A 30 -0.75 -15.20 -13.24
C TYR A 30 -2.22 -14.77 -13.32
N ASN A 31 -2.73 -14.14 -12.25
CA ASN A 31 -4.09 -13.62 -12.18
C ASN A 31 -4.12 -12.11 -11.88
N PHE A 32 -4.39 -11.31 -12.92
CA PHE A 32 -4.52 -9.85 -12.87
C PHE A 32 -5.52 -9.35 -11.81
N GLY A 33 -6.63 -10.06 -11.60
CA GLY A 33 -7.66 -9.62 -10.66
C GLY A 33 -7.21 -9.78 -9.20
N GLU A 34 -6.61 -10.93 -8.90
CA GLU A 34 -6.14 -11.25 -7.56
C GLU A 34 -4.97 -10.37 -7.15
N ILE A 35 -3.97 -10.23 -8.02
CA ILE A 35 -2.75 -9.45 -7.76
C ILE A 35 -3.10 -7.98 -7.51
N GLY A 36 -3.90 -7.37 -8.37
CA GLY A 36 -4.35 -5.98 -8.19
C GLY A 36 -5.10 -5.76 -6.88
N ILE A 37 -6.05 -6.64 -6.51
CA ILE A 37 -6.82 -6.51 -5.26
C ILE A 37 -5.90 -6.66 -4.04
N VAL A 38 -5.03 -7.67 -4.02
CA VAL A 38 -4.10 -7.91 -2.92
C VAL A 38 -3.14 -6.73 -2.76
N ALA A 39 -2.57 -6.23 -3.86
CA ALA A 39 -1.67 -5.08 -3.84
C ALA A 39 -2.35 -3.81 -3.30
N ALA A 40 -3.60 -3.55 -3.69
CA ALA A 40 -4.37 -2.42 -3.19
C ALA A 40 -4.65 -2.50 -1.70
N ILE A 41 -5.09 -3.65 -1.20
CA ILE A 41 -5.34 -3.88 0.22
C ILE A 41 -4.04 -3.73 1.02
N PHE A 42 -2.97 -4.37 0.56
CA PHE A 42 -1.66 -4.29 1.20
C PHE A 42 -1.17 -2.85 1.33
N ALA A 43 -1.22 -2.07 0.25
CA ALA A 43 -0.79 -0.68 0.26
C ALA A 43 -1.64 0.19 1.20
N LEU A 44 -2.96 0.00 1.23
CA LEU A 44 -3.83 0.71 2.16
C LEU A 44 -3.47 0.38 3.61
N VAL A 45 -3.28 -0.89 3.95
CA VAL A 45 -2.92 -1.27 5.33
C VAL A 45 -1.57 -0.65 5.71
N VAL A 46 -0.53 -0.89 4.92
CA VAL A 46 0.84 -0.45 5.25
C VAL A 46 0.92 1.07 5.39
N VAL A 47 0.37 1.84 4.44
CA VAL A 47 0.47 3.31 4.49
C VAL A 47 -0.31 3.89 5.67
N ASN A 48 -1.50 3.36 5.98
CA ASN A 48 -2.27 3.82 7.14
C ASN A 48 -1.59 3.41 8.46
N SER A 49 -1.02 2.20 8.54
CA SER A 49 -0.25 1.75 9.71
C SER A 49 1.00 2.60 9.95
N ILE A 50 1.79 2.89 8.91
CA ILE A 50 2.96 3.78 9.03
C ILE A 50 2.52 5.16 9.50
N THR A 51 1.48 5.73 8.90
CA THR A 51 0.96 7.04 9.31
C THR A 51 0.56 7.05 10.79
N TYR A 52 -0.12 5.99 11.24
CA TYR A 52 -0.52 5.84 12.63
C TYR A 52 0.69 5.75 13.58
N ILE A 53 1.67 4.90 13.26
CA ILE A 53 2.88 4.72 14.06
C ILE A 53 3.67 6.03 14.12
N THR A 54 3.91 6.68 12.99
CA THR A 54 4.65 7.95 12.93
C THR A 54 4.00 9.01 13.81
N ASN A 55 2.67 9.18 13.70
CA ASN A 55 1.93 10.13 14.54
C ASN A 55 2.00 9.79 16.03
N HIS A 56 1.97 8.51 16.39
CA HIS A 56 2.06 8.07 17.78
C HIS A 56 3.49 8.17 18.36
N SER A 57 4.51 8.07 17.51
CA SER A 57 5.93 8.08 17.90
C SER A 57 6.56 9.48 18.05
N GLN A 58 5.88 10.56 17.66
CA GLN A 58 6.42 11.92 17.79
C GLN A 58 6.33 12.42 19.25
N PRO A 59 7.46 12.63 19.98
CA PRO A 59 7.43 13.00 21.40
C PRO A 59 7.01 14.45 21.70
N ALA A 60 6.60 15.26 20.71
CA ALA A 60 6.46 16.71 20.87
C ALA A 60 5.27 17.32 20.10
N LYS A 61 4.15 16.62 19.99
CA LYS A 61 2.89 17.22 19.46
C LYS A 61 1.70 17.07 20.42
N GLY A 62 1.99 17.11 21.72
CA GLY A 62 1.01 17.10 22.81
C GLY A 62 0.95 18.39 23.64
N SER A 63 1.62 19.48 23.21
CA SER A 63 1.73 20.73 23.98
C SER A 63 1.40 21.99 23.15
N ASP A 64 0.60 21.90 22.10
CA ASP A 64 0.26 23.12 21.33
C ASP A 64 -1.14 23.11 20.70
N ASN A 65 -2.13 22.56 21.40
CA ASN A 65 -3.53 22.85 21.10
C ASN A 65 -4.23 23.24 22.41
N LYS A 66 -4.12 24.53 22.77
CA LYS A 66 -5.16 25.24 23.52
C LYS A 66 -6.37 25.44 22.61
#